data_AF-A0A4U9IHM0-F1
#
_entry.id   AF-A0A4U9IHM0-F1
#
_cell.length_a   1.000
_cell.length_b   1.000
_cell.length_c   1.000
_cell.angle_alpha   90.00
_cell.angle_beta   90.00
_cell.angle_gamma   90.00
#
_symmetry.space_group_name_H-M   'P 1'
#
loop_
_entity.id
_entity.type
_entity.pdbx_description
1 polymer ?
#
loop_
_entity_poly.entity_id
_entity_poly.type
_entity_poly.pdbx_seq_one_letter_code
_entity_poly.pdbx_strand_id
1 'polypeptide(L)' 'MTDFDNLTYLHGKPQGTGLLKANPEDFVVIEDLGFEPDGEGEHILVRILKNGL' A
#
# COMPACT_ATOMS: atom_id res chain seq x y z
N MET A 1 -26.10 -3.01 -8.75
CA MET A 1 -24.65 -3.05 -8.42
C MET A 1 -24.51 -2.33 -7.10
N THR A 2 -23.83 -2.90 -6.11
CA THR A 2 -23.68 -2.27 -4.79
C THR A 2 -22.54 -1.26 -4.86
N ASP A 3 -22.79 -0.01 -4.45
CA ASP A 3 -21.74 1.01 -4.35
C ASP A 3 -20.73 0.67 -3.25
N PHE A 4 -19.49 1.14 -3.40
CA PHE A 4 -18.39 0.85 -2.46
C PHE A 4 -18.73 1.21 -1.01
N ASP A 5 -19.37 2.37 -0.79
CA ASP A 5 -19.75 2.85 0.53
C ASP A 5 -20.89 2.04 1.18
N ASN A 6 -21.55 1.19 0.39
CA ASN A 6 -22.68 0.36 0.80
C ASN A 6 -22.32 -1.14 0.88
N LEU A 7 -21.04 -1.49 0.85
CA LEU A 7 -20.59 -2.86 1.11
C LEU A 7 -20.92 -3.28 2.55
N THR A 8 -21.27 -4.56 2.73
CA THR A 8 -21.61 -5.09 4.05
C THR A 8 -20.36 -5.20 4.93
N TYR A 9 -20.43 -4.64 6.13
CA TYR A 9 -19.37 -4.74 7.13
C TYR A 9 -19.48 -6.04 7.92
N LEU A 10 -18.38 -6.81 8.02
CA LEU A 10 -18.34 -8.05 8.82
C LEU A 10 -18.62 -7.81 10.32
N HIS A 11 -18.19 -6.67 10.84
CA HIS A 11 -18.33 -6.30 12.26
C HIS A 11 -19.29 -5.10 12.47
N GLY A 12 -20.13 -4.79 11.48
CA GLY A 12 -20.93 -3.56 11.47
C GLY A 12 -20.11 -2.30 11.15
N LYS A 13 -20.80 -1.19 10.89
CA LYS A 13 -20.16 0.08 10.53
C LYS A 13 -19.42 0.67 11.75
N PRO A 14 -18.16 1.11 11.61
CA PRO A 14 -17.42 1.79 12.67
C PRO A 14 -18.20 2.99 13.25
N GLN A 15 -18.15 3.18 14.57
CA GLN A 15 -18.80 4.30 15.28
C GLN A 15 -17.88 5.50 15.56
N GLY A 16 -16.60 5.38 15.21
CA GLY A 16 -15.60 6.43 15.33
C GLY A 16 -14.92 6.73 14.00
N THR A 17 -14.21 7.85 13.95
CA THR A 17 -13.46 8.30 12.77
C THR A 17 -12.00 8.56 13.14
N GLY A 18 -11.10 8.51 12.15
CA GLY A 18 -9.70 8.85 12.30
C GLY A 18 -9.14 9.43 10.99
N LEU A 19 -7.90 9.91 11.04
CA LEU A 19 -7.18 10.39 9.87
C LEU A 19 -6.34 9.24 9.28
N LEU A 20 -6.41 9.06 7.97
CA LEU A 20 -5.60 8.09 7.24
C LEU A 20 -4.69 8.85 6.28
N LYS A 21 -3.39 8.49 6.23
CA LYS A 21 -2.38 9.18 5.41
C LYS A 21 -2.29 10.69 5.70
N ALA A 22 -2.31 11.09 6.98
CA ALA A 22 -2.24 12.50 7.34
C ALA A 22 -0.89 13.12 6.98
N ASN A 23 0.19 12.37 7.15
CA ASN A 23 1.52 12.61 6.60
C ASN A 23 1.98 11.39 5.79
N PRO A 24 2.94 11.54 4.86
CA PRO A 24 3.50 10.40 4.13
C PRO A 24 4.06 9.30 5.04
N GLU A 25 4.60 9.68 6.19
CA GLU A 25 5.20 8.77 7.17
C GLU A 25 4.15 7.88 7.87
N ASP A 26 2.88 8.29 7.87
CA ASP A 26 1.77 7.48 8.42
C ASP A 26 1.41 6.30 7.51
N PHE A 27 1.95 6.25 6.29
CA PHE A 27 1.65 5.23 5.30
C PHE A 27 2.90 4.83 4.51
N VAL A 28 3.60 3.83 5.02
CA VAL A 28 4.78 3.25 4.39
C VAL A 28 4.40 1.99 3.62
N VAL A 29 4.84 1.90 2.37
CA VAL A 29 4.70 0.71 1.54
C VAL A 29 6.09 0.14 1.27
N ILE A 30 6.25 -1.15 1.59
CA ILE A 30 7.46 -1.91 1.26
C ILE A 30 7.02 -2.99 0.28
N GLU A 31 7.52 -2.91 -0.95
CA GLU A 31 7.26 -3.93 -1.97
C GLU A 31 7.95 -5.25 -1.58
N ASP A 32 7.21 -6.34 -1.77
CA ASP A 32 7.71 -7.72 -1.72
C ASP A 32 7.58 -8.30 -3.12
N LEU A 33 8.73 -8.52 -3.78
CA LEU A 33 8.78 -9.06 -5.14
C LEU A 33 8.54 -10.57 -5.17
N GLY A 34 8.70 -11.27 -4.04
CA GLY A 34 8.68 -12.73 -3.98
C GLY A 34 9.90 -13.43 -4.59
N PHE A 35 10.92 -12.66 -5.00
CA PHE A 35 12.21 -13.17 -5.49
C PHE A 35 13.33 -12.16 -5.22
N GLU A 36 14.57 -12.63 -5.27
CA GLU A 36 15.78 -11.81 -5.20
C GLU A 36 16.32 -11.55 -6.61
N PRO A 37 17.02 -10.43 -6.87
CA PRO A 37 17.68 -10.20 -8.14
C PRO A 37 18.61 -11.36 -8.53
N ASP A 38 18.55 -11.78 -9.79
CA ASP A 38 19.29 -12.96 -10.29
C ASP A 38 20.82 -12.77 -10.22
N GLY A 39 21.31 -11.54 -10.19
CA GLY A 39 22.74 -11.20 -10.16
C GLY A 39 23.43 -11.23 -11.53
N GLU A 40 22.72 -11.66 -12.57
CA GLU A 40 23.16 -11.67 -13.96
C GLU A 40 22.03 -11.28 -14.92
N GLY A 41 22.35 -11.11 -16.21
CA GLY A 41 21.41 -10.67 -17.24
C GLY A 41 21.59 -9.20 -17.66
N GLU A 42 20.81 -8.77 -18.64
CA GLU A 42 20.91 -7.41 -19.21
C GLU A 42 20.16 -6.35 -18.39
N HIS A 43 19.30 -6.78 -17.46
CA HIS A 43 18.45 -5.89 -16.67
C HIS A 43 19.09 -5.57 -15.31
N ILE A 44 18.89 -4.33 -14.85
CA ILE A 44 19.33 -3.87 -13.53
C ILE A 44 18.10 -3.55 -12.69
N LEU A 45 17.98 -4.22 -11.55
CA LEU A 45 16.96 -3.91 -10.56
C LEU A 45 17.49 -2.85 -9.58
N VAL A 46 16.78 -1.73 -9.48
CA VAL A 46 17.12 -0.63 -8.57
C VAL A 46 15.99 -0.47 -7.56
N ARG A 47 16.28 -0.77 -6.30
CA ARG A 47 15.34 -0.57 -5.19
C ARG A 47 15.42 0.88 -4.70
N ILE A 48 14.32 1.61 -4.81
CA ILE A 48 14.24 3.04 -4.45
C ILE A 48 13.23 3.22 -3.32
N LEU A 49 13.56 4.09 -2.37
CA LEU A 49 12.59 4.68 -1.44
C LEU A 49 12.20 6.04 -1.99
N LYS A 50 10.89 6.28 -2.18
CA LYS A 50 10.36 7.57 -2.59
C LYS A 50 9.41 8.16 -1.54
N ASN A 51 9.41 9.49 -1.42
CA ASN A 51 8.46 10.26 -0.63
C ASN A 51 8.21 11.61 -1.32
N GLY A 52 6.95 12.06 -1.41
CA GLY A 52 6.58 13.41 -1.87
C GLY A 52 6.74 13.72 -3.36
N LEU A 53 6.84 12.71 -4.22
CA LEU A 53 6.99 12.83 -5.68
C LEU A 53 5.74 12.34 -6.42
#